data_AF-A0A3N4SEN8-F1
#
_entry.id   AF-A0A3N4SEN8-F1
#
_cell.length_a   1.000
_cell.length_b   1.000
_cell.length_c   1.000
_cell.angle_alpha   90.00
_cell.angle_beta   90.00
_cell.angle_gamma   90.00
#
_symmetry.space_group_name_H-M   'P 1'
#
loop_
_entity.id
_entity.type
_entity.pdbx_description
1 polymer ?
#
loop_
_entity_poly.entity_id
_entity_poly.type
_entity_poly.pdbx_seq_one_letter_code
_entity_poly.pdbx_strand_id
1 'polypeptide(L)'
;MAFSSPRFDLWFPSLREDDPSGDCLSVGGLFTPRPQRPSEPVHLIGCEPAEPLLALLRRPHPQEGDPITLRRLDRNGRTMAGYRLDLDTVEARPSVLGAALIDVTVTDPGDNRPALAARAVWETWSDGIPAQPNQWAHLDTEGRSAWLDLTSVGPYGPGGRSGGTHHLDGEHATDRAGLLLALGEALLGPGANYGRGLESVKDYLFGGPRVVPPFTLGWHHSDIARRALAGDVLHHLGGVSDFEWTVQLLRKHGVTVVLQ
;
A
#
# COMPACT_ATOMS: atom_id res chain seq x y z
N MET A 1 41.52 27.01 0.55
CA MET A 1 40.05 26.94 0.35
C MET A 1 39.49 26.07 1.46
N ALA A 2 38.64 26.62 2.32
CA ALA A 2 38.00 25.83 3.37
C ALA A 2 36.92 24.95 2.72
N PHE A 3 37.07 23.63 2.80
CA PHE A 3 36.00 22.72 2.38
C PHE A 3 34.83 22.92 3.34
N SER A 4 33.69 23.34 2.81
CA SER A 4 32.44 23.38 3.57
C SER A 4 32.04 21.94 3.88
N SER A 5 32.02 21.57 5.17
CA SER A 5 31.49 20.27 5.59
C SER A 5 29.99 20.19 5.23
N PRO A 6 29.51 19.05 4.72
CA PRO A 6 28.09 18.89 4.41
C PRO A 6 27.25 19.05 5.68
N ARG A 7 26.21 19.87 5.59
CA ARG A 7 25.16 20.01 6.61
C ARG A 7 23.95 19.19 6.22
N PHE A 8 23.29 18.60 7.20
CA PHE A 8 22.11 17.78 7.03
C PHE A 8 21.00 18.31 7.93
N ASP A 9 19.88 18.68 7.34
CA ASP A 9 18.72 19.13 8.09
C ASP A 9 17.87 17.91 8.48
N LEU A 10 17.45 17.87 9.73
CA LEU A 10 16.56 16.84 10.26
C LEU A 10 15.12 17.30 10.07
N TRP A 11 14.37 16.54 9.28
CA TRP A 11 12.96 16.79 9.07
C TRP A 11 12.13 15.68 9.70
N PHE A 12 11.24 16.05 10.64
CA PHE A 12 10.21 15.15 11.14
C PHE A 12 8.86 15.66 10.63
N PRO A 13 8.26 15.05 9.60
CA PRO A 13 6.94 15.46 9.10
C PRO A 13 5.87 15.53 10.20
N SER A 14 6.05 14.81 11.29
CA SER A 14 5.18 14.80 12.46
C SER A 14 5.32 16.03 13.39
N LEU A 15 6.34 16.88 13.24
CA LEU A 15 6.64 18.00 14.14
C LEU A 15 6.85 19.29 13.30
N ARG A 16 5.82 20.14 13.21
CA ARG A 16 5.77 21.46 12.52
C ARG A 16 6.33 21.46 11.08
N GLU A 17 5.44 21.56 10.11
CA GLU A 17 5.68 21.40 8.67
C GLU A 17 6.54 22.48 7.98
N ASP A 18 7.09 23.48 8.68
CA ASP A 18 7.75 24.63 8.03
C ASP A 18 9.21 24.89 8.48
N ASP A 19 9.69 24.28 9.57
CA ASP A 19 11.06 24.49 10.07
C ASP A 19 11.79 23.16 10.30
N PRO A 20 13.10 23.06 9.95
CA PRO A 20 13.88 21.88 10.28
C PRO A 20 13.90 21.67 11.79
N SER A 21 13.74 20.41 12.20
CA SER A 21 13.73 20.02 13.60
C SER A 21 15.13 20.05 14.25
N GLY A 22 16.16 20.32 13.45
CA GLY A 22 17.54 20.51 13.87
C GLY A 22 18.51 20.21 12.73
N ASP A 23 19.80 20.51 12.94
CA ASP A 23 20.82 20.31 11.92
C ASP A 23 21.95 19.42 12.45
N CYS A 24 22.52 18.61 11.56
CA CYS A 24 23.69 17.78 11.79
C CYS A 24 24.86 18.29 10.96
N LEU A 25 26.03 18.45 11.60
CA LEU A 25 27.26 18.89 10.95
C LEU A 25 28.03 17.75 10.25
N SER A 26 27.61 16.50 10.47
CA SER A 26 28.13 15.31 9.84
C SER A 26 27.15 14.14 9.98
N VAL A 27 27.30 13.13 9.13
CA VAL A 27 26.54 11.88 9.20
C VAL A 27 27.50 10.69 9.12
N GLY A 28 27.45 9.81 10.12
CA GLY A 28 28.18 8.55 10.13
C GLY A 28 27.35 7.43 9.50
N GLY A 29 27.98 6.52 8.75
CA GLY A 29 27.32 5.32 8.22
C GLY A 29 26.49 5.50 6.94
N LEU A 30 26.15 6.74 6.55
CA LEU A 30 25.36 7.00 5.33
C LEU A 30 26.06 6.55 4.04
N PHE A 31 27.39 6.70 4.00
CA PHE A 31 28.23 6.37 2.85
C PHE A 31 28.91 5.00 2.97
N THR A 32 28.48 4.17 3.91
CA THR A 32 28.98 2.81 4.04
C THR A 32 28.28 1.93 2.99
N PRO A 33 29.00 1.06 2.25
CA PRO A 33 28.39 0.12 1.33
C PRO A 33 27.30 -0.67 2.06
N ARG A 34 26.07 -0.62 1.56
CA ARG A 34 24.99 -1.44 2.12
C ARG A 34 25.28 -2.90 1.79
N PRO A 35 25.06 -3.83 2.72
CA PRO A 35 25.12 -5.25 2.39
C PRO A 35 24.14 -5.52 1.25
N GLN A 36 24.66 -5.99 0.12
CA GLN A 36 23.84 -6.37 -1.02
C GLN A 36 23.06 -7.63 -0.60
N ARG A 37 21.73 -7.56 -0.59
CA ARG A 37 20.93 -8.77 -0.35
C ARG A 37 21.22 -9.77 -1.47
N PRO A 38 21.31 -11.07 -1.17
CA PRO A 38 21.38 -12.08 -2.20
C PRO A 38 20.13 -11.92 -3.09
N SER A 39 20.34 -11.73 -4.38
CA SER A 39 19.22 -11.72 -5.32
C SER A 39 18.71 -13.15 -5.47
N GLU A 40 17.44 -13.39 -5.12
CA GLU A 40 16.82 -14.67 -5.46
C GLU A 40 16.18 -14.53 -6.84
N PRO A 41 16.43 -15.47 -7.77
CA PRO A 41 15.88 -15.39 -9.11
C PRO A 41 14.36 -15.55 -9.09
N VAL A 42 13.68 -14.81 -9.97
CA VAL A 42 12.26 -14.97 -10.27
C VAL A 42 12.12 -15.68 -11.61
N HIS A 43 11.29 -16.73 -11.64
CA HIS A 43 11.03 -17.51 -12.84
C HIS A 43 9.66 -17.16 -13.43
N LEU A 44 9.66 -16.55 -14.60
CA LEU A 44 8.48 -16.30 -15.42
C LEU A 44 8.28 -17.51 -16.33
N ILE A 45 7.13 -18.17 -16.25
CA ILE A 45 6.87 -19.43 -16.94
C ILE A 45 5.88 -19.21 -18.08
N GLY A 46 6.21 -19.67 -19.28
CA GLY A 46 5.30 -19.65 -20.43
C GLY A 46 5.05 -18.25 -21.03
N CYS A 47 6.07 -17.39 -21.07
CA CYS A 47 5.98 -16.08 -21.70
C CYS A 47 5.82 -16.19 -23.22
N GLU A 48 4.92 -15.40 -23.78
CA GLU A 48 4.86 -15.20 -25.23
C GLU A 48 6.04 -14.31 -25.68
N PRO A 49 6.87 -14.77 -26.64
CA PRO A 49 8.07 -14.06 -27.05
C PRO A 49 7.74 -12.94 -28.07
N ALA A 50 7.00 -11.92 -27.64
CA ALA A 50 6.79 -10.73 -28.46
C ALA A 50 8.14 -10.04 -28.78
N GLU A 51 8.22 -9.33 -29.91
CA GLU A 51 9.47 -8.71 -30.38
C GLU A 51 10.20 -7.85 -29.33
N PRO A 52 9.54 -7.04 -28.48
CA PRO A 52 10.25 -6.31 -27.42
C PRO A 52 10.99 -7.21 -26.43
N LEU A 53 10.40 -8.35 -26.04
CA LEU A 53 11.03 -9.33 -25.16
C LEU A 53 12.18 -10.04 -25.89
N LEU A 54 11.98 -10.44 -27.15
CA LEU A 54 13.05 -11.04 -27.96
C LEU A 54 14.23 -10.09 -28.18
N ALA A 55 13.96 -8.81 -28.45
CA ALA A 55 14.98 -7.78 -28.62
C ALA A 55 15.80 -7.59 -27.34
N LEU A 56 15.16 -7.67 -26.16
CA LEU A 56 15.83 -7.64 -24.88
C LEU A 56 16.75 -8.87 -24.71
N LEU A 57 16.23 -10.07 -24.99
CA LEU A 57 16.98 -11.34 -24.86
C LEU A 57 18.18 -11.46 -25.82
N ARG A 58 18.18 -10.72 -26.94
CA ARG A 58 19.30 -10.69 -27.90
C ARG A 58 20.44 -9.77 -27.45
N ARG A 59 20.27 -8.97 -26.40
CA ARG A 59 21.32 -8.05 -25.94
C ARG A 59 22.46 -8.85 -25.30
N PRO A 60 23.71 -8.66 -25.72
CA PRO A 60 24.85 -9.45 -25.21
C PRO A 60 25.15 -9.17 -23.73
N HIS A 61 24.71 -8.03 -23.20
CA HIS A 61 24.78 -7.69 -21.79
C HIS A 61 23.53 -6.87 -21.43
N PRO A 62 22.82 -7.18 -20.33
CA PRO A 62 21.83 -6.26 -19.79
C PRO A 62 22.51 -4.96 -19.35
N GLN A 63 21.85 -3.82 -19.60
CA GLN A 63 22.27 -2.57 -18.96
C GLN A 63 21.77 -2.62 -17.52
N GLU A 64 22.67 -2.40 -16.56
CA GLU A 64 22.32 -2.21 -15.16
C GLU A 64 21.23 -1.13 -15.06
N GLY A 65 20.09 -1.47 -14.46
CA GLY A 65 18.98 -0.53 -14.27
C GLY A 65 17.93 -0.46 -15.38
N ASP A 66 17.85 -1.44 -16.32
CA ASP A 66 16.66 -1.63 -17.17
C ASP A 66 15.54 -2.35 -16.36
N PRO A 67 14.44 -1.67 -15.99
CA PRO A 67 13.41 -2.31 -15.17
C PRO A 67 12.34 -3.03 -15.99
N ILE A 68 11.93 -4.21 -15.54
CA ILE A 68 10.64 -4.79 -15.92
C ILE A 68 9.60 -4.45 -14.87
N THR A 69 8.41 -4.04 -15.32
CA THR A 69 7.24 -4.00 -14.45
C THR A 69 6.36 -5.21 -14.73
N LEU A 70 6.34 -6.16 -13.79
CA LEU A 70 5.35 -7.24 -13.79
C LEU A 70 4.03 -6.70 -13.27
N ARG A 71 2.96 -6.85 -14.05
CA ARG A 71 1.61 -6.45 -13.65
C ARG A 71 0.79 -7.70 -13.37
N ARG A 72 0.27 -7.85 -12.15
CA ARG A 72 -0.76 -8.84 -11.86
C ARG A 72 -2.08 -8.33 -12.39
N LEU A 73 -2.77 -9.14 -13.19
CA LEU A 73 -4.07 -8.82 -13.76
C LEU A 73 -5.17 -9.66 -13.08
N ASP A 74 -6.38 -9.10 -13.03
CA ASP A 74 -7.61 -9.86 -12.74
C ASP A 74 -8.12 -10.59 -14.01
N ARG A 75 -9.17 -11.40 -13.87
CA ARG A 75 -9.77 -12.18 -14.97
C ARG A 75 -10.26 -11.34 -16.15
N ASN A 76 -10.48 -10.05 -15.94
CA ASN A 76 -10.93 -9.11 -16.97
C ASN A 76 -9.76 -8.35 -17.61
N GLY A 77 -8.51 -8.67 -17.24
CA GLY A 77 -7.30 -8.03 -17.74
C GLY A 77 -6.98 -6.69 -17.07
N ARG A 78 -7.70 -6.29 -16.02
CA ARG A 78 -7.39 -5.06 -15.27
C ARG A 78 -6.24 -5.32 -14.32
N THR A 79 -5.33 -4.35 -14.20
CA THR A 79 -4.21 -4.45 -13.27
C THR A 79 -4.64 -4.31 -11.83
N MET A 80 -4.25 -5.30 -11.04
CA MET A 80 -4.42 -5.35 -9.59
C MET A 80 -3.18 -4.81 -8.87
N ALA A 81 -1.99 -5.24 -9.29
CA ALA A 81 -0.72 -4.86 -8.66
C ALA A 81 0.42 -4.81 -9.66
N GLY A 82 1.50 -4.12 -9.30
CA GLY A 82 2.71 -3.97 -10.11
C GLY A 82 3.98 -4.20 -9.30
N TYR A 83 4.95 -4.92 -9.88
CA TYR A 83 6.24 -5.23 -9.26
C TYR A 83 7.36 -4.88 -10.22
N ARG A 84 8.38 -4.18 -9.71
CA ARG A 84 9.57 -3.87 -10.48
C ARG A 84 10.60 -4.97 -10.24
N LEU A 85 11.07 -5.57 -11.34
CA LEU A 85 12.22 -6.46 -11.38
C LEU A 85 13.35 -5.75 -12.11
N ASP A 86 14.60 -5.98 -11.69
CA ASP A 86 15.76 -5.48 -12.42
C ASP A 86 16.29 -6.54 -13.37
N LEU A 87 16.74 -6.12 -14.54
CA LEU A 87 17.15 -7.04 -15.60
C LEU A 87 18.63 -7.43 -15.56
N ASP A 88 19.24 -7.47 -14.39
CA ASP A 88 20.69 -7.68 -14.26
C ASP A 88 21.16 -9.03 -14.83
N THR A 89 20.30 -10.04 -14.83
CA THR A 89 20.54 -11.30 -15.55
C THR A 89 19.24 -11.86 -16.08
N VAL A 90 19.23 -12.23 -17.36
CA VAL A 90 18.09 -12.86 -18.01
C VAL A 90 18.54 -14.15 -18.67
N GLU A 91 17.97 -15.27 -18.24
CA GLU A 91 18.09 -16.55 -18.93
C GLU A 91 16.76 -16.90 -19.57
N ALA A 92 16.76 -17.36 -20.81
CA ALA A 92 15.55 -17.82 -21.48
C ALA A 92 15.71 -19.25 -21.99
N ARG A 93 14.67 -20.06 -21.81
CA ARG A 93 14.61 -21.45 -22.29
C ARG A 93 13.23 -21.77 -22.84
N PRO A 94 13.07 -22.80 -23.70
CA PRO A 94 11.75 -23.27 -24.10
C PRO A 94 10.88 -23.62 -22.89
N SER A 95 9.61 -23.22 -22.92
CA SER A 95 8.67 -23.50 -21.83
C SER A 95 8.10 -24.91 -21.91
N VAL A 96 7.83 -25.50 -20.74
CA VAL A 96 7.07 -26.76 -20.64
C VAL A 96 5.59 -26.59 -20.97
N LEU A 97 5.08 -25.35 -21.01
CA LEU A 97 3.67 -25.04 -21.26
C LEU A 97 3.31 -24.98 -22.75
N GLY A 98 4.30 -25.00 -23.66
CA GLY A 98 4.05 -25.03 -25.09
C GLY A 98 5.26 -24.64 -25.93
N ALA A 99 5.35 -25.21 -27.13
CA ALA A 99 6.50 -25.04 -28.02
C ALA A 99 6.73 -23.61 -28.52
N ALA A 100 5.72 -22.75 -28.47
CA ALA A 100 5.81 -21.34 -28.87
C ALA A 100 6.13 -20.39 -27.69
N LEU A 101 6.21 -20.91 -26.46
CA LEU A 101 6.41 -20.12 -25.24
C LEU A 101 7.82 -20.31 -24.69
N ILE A 102 8.30 -19.31 -23.95
CA ILE A 102 9.60 -19.33 -23.28
C ILE A 102 9.46 -19.11 -21.77
N ASP A 103 10.28 -19.79 -20.99
CA ASP A 103 10.48 -19.43 -19.58
C ASP A 103 11.62 -18.44 -19.49
N VAL A 104 11.47 -17.42 -18.63
CA VAL A 104 12.45 -16.35 -18.43
C VAL A 104 12.81 -16.28 -16.96
N THR A 105 14.09 -16.43 -16.63
CA THR A 105 14.63 -16.20 -15.28
C THR A 105 15.18 -14.79 -15.20
N VAL A 106 14.73 -14.02 -14.21
CA VAL A 106 15.17 -12.64 -13.97
C VAL A 106 15.70 -12.51 -12.55
N THR A 107 16.83 -11.82 -12.37
CA THR A 107 17.37 -11.47 -11.05
C THR A 107 16.49 -10.43 -10.36
N ASP A 108 16.03 -10.68 -9.15
CA ASP A 108 15.24 -9.69 -8.41
C ASP A 108 16.09 -9.07 -7.29
N PRO A 109 16.24 -7.72 -7.22
CA PRO A 109 16.95 -7.05 -6.13
C PRO A 109 16.27 -7.26 -4.77
N GLY A 110 15.02 -7.71 -4.75
CA GLY A 110 14.30 -8.15 -3.55
C GLY A 110 13.66 -7.04 -2.73
N ASP A 111 13.81 -5.77 -3.13
CA ASP A 111 13.37 -4.63 -2.32
C ASP A 111 11.85 -4.35 -2.40
N ASN A 112 11.15 -4.85 -3.42
CA ASN A 112 9.70 -4.62 -3.63
C ASN A 112 8.89 -5.92 -3.71
N ARG A 113 9.35 -7.00 -3.07
CA ARG A 113 8.61 -8.27 -3.07
C ARG A 113 7.32 -8.16 -2.26
N PRO A 114 6.22 -8.71 -2.77
CA PRO A 114 5.03 -8.96 -1.97
C PRO A 114 5.33 -9.83 -0.76
N ALA A 115 4.67 -9.49 0.34
CA ALA A 115 4.43 -10.41 1.44
C ALA A 115 3.88 -11.74 0.95
N LEU A 116 4.22 -12.85 1.62
CA LEU A 116 3.60 -14.16 1.34
C LEU A 116 2.08 -14.10 1.48
N ALA A 117 1.58 -13.33 2.46
CA ALA A 117 0.16 -13.10 2.69
C ALA A 117 -0.57 -12.49 1.48
N ALA A 118 0.13 -11.78 0.59
CA ALA A 118 -0.47 -11.18 -0.60
C ALA A 118 -1.04 -12.20 -1.60
N ARG A 119 -0.56 -13.47 -1.57
CA ARG A 119 -1.05 -14.52 -2.47
C ARG A 119 -2.56 -14.76 -2.30
N ALA A 120 -3.01 -14.98 -1.06
CA ALA A 120 -4.43 -15.24 -0.77
C ALA A 120 -5.32 -14.04 -1.13
N VAL A 121 -4.79 -12.83 -0.91
CA VAL A 121 -5.45 -11.58 -1.34
C VAL A 121 -5.63 -11.56 -2.85
N TRP A 122 -4.58 -11.86 -3.63
CA TRP A 122 -4.66 -11.85 -5.09
C TRP A 122 -5.60 -12.90 -5.64
N GLU A 123 -5.67 -14.08 -5.03
CA GLU A 123 -6.62 -15.12 -5.41
C GLU A 123 -8.06 -14.60 -5.26
N THR A 124 -8.35 -13.95 -4.13
CA THR A 124 -9.66 -13.33 -3.88
C THR A 124 -10.01 -12.24 -4.90
N TRP A 125 -9.05 -11.38 -5.23
CA TRP A 125 -9.24 -10.28 -6.18
C TRP A 125 -9.16 -10.70 -7.66
N SER A 126 -8.82 -11.97 -7.96
CA SER A 126 -8.68 -12.44 -9.33
C SER A 126 -10.02 -12.37 -10.10
N ASP A 127 -11.16 -12.40 -9.41
CA ASP A 127 -12.49 -12.25 -10.01
C ASP A 127 -12.93 -10.78 -10.20
N GLY A 128 -12.15 -9.82 -9.71
CA GLY A 128 -12.44 -8.39 -9.78
C GLY A 128 -12.41 -7.71 -8.41
N ILE A 129 -12.95 -6.49 -8.34
CA ILE A 129 -13.10 -5.79 -7.05
C ILE A 129 -14.08 -6.60 -6.17
N PRO A 130 -13.75 -6.85 -4.89
CA PRO A 130 -14.66 -7.48 -3.93
C PRO A 130 -16.03 -6.79 -3.91
N ALA A 131 -17.11 -7.58 -3.96
CA ALA A 131 -18.48 -7.07 -4.00
C ALA A 131 -19.20 -7.10 -2.65
N GLN A 132 -18.61 -7.76 -1.64
CA GLN A 132 -19.17 -7.87 -0.29
C GLN A 132 -18.16 -7.33 0.73
N PRO A 133 -18.63 -6.66 1.80
CA PRO A 133 -17.74 -6.16 2.86
C PRO A 133 -17.07 -7.30 3.60
N ASN A 134 -16.04 -6.98 4.38
CA ASN A 134 -15.37 -7.87 5.33
C ASN A 134 -14.71 -9.12 4.71
N GLN A 135 -14.54 -9.21 3.38
CA GLN A 135 -13.83 -10.35 2.79
C GLN A 135 -12.35 -10.41 3.22
N TRP A 136 -11.78 -9.28 3.65
CA TRP A 136 -10.44 -9.19 4.23
C TRP A 136 -10.36 -9.63 5.71
N ALA A 137 -11.49 -9.84 6.39
CA ALA A 137 -11.55 -10.02 7.84
C ALA A 137 -10.79 -11.26 8.34
N HIS A 138 -10.81 -12.34 7.55
CA HIS A 138 -10.16 -13.61 7.88
C HIS A 138 -8.63 -13.57 7.78
N LEU A 139 -8.07 -12.52 7.17
CA LEU A 139 -6.64 -12.34 7.00
C LEU A 139 -5.99 -11.84 8.30
N ASP A 140 -4.70 -12.12 8.47
CA ASP A 140 -3.88 -11.51 9.51
C ASP A 140 -3.49 -10.06 9.13
N THR A 141 -2.70 -9.40 9.99
CA THR A 141 -2.29 -8.01 9.78
C THR A 141 -1.49 -7.79 8.49
N GLU A 142 -0.64 -8.75 8.10
CA GLU A 142 0.13 -8.65 6.85
C GLU A 142 -0.79 -8.81 5.64
N GLY A 143 -1.72 -9.76 5.67
CA GLY A 143 -2.71 -9.96 4.62
C GLY A 143 -3.67 -8.77 4.47
N ARG A 144 -4.14 -8.18 5.58
CA ARG A 144 -4.94 -6.94 5.56
C ARG A 144 -4.17 -5.76 4.98
N SER A 145 -2.88 -5.63 5.31
CA SER A 145 -2.02 -4.61 4.71
C SER A 145 -1.88 -4.82 3.20
N ALA A 146 -1.64 -6.06 2.76
CA ALA A 146 -1.58 -6.38 1.33
C ALA A 146 -2.92 -6.13 0.62
N TRP A 147 -4.06 -6.37 1.29
CA TRP A 147 -5.38 -6.01 0.76
C TRP A 147 -5.54 -4.50 0.61
N LEU A 148 -5.16 -3.73 1.64
CA LEU A 148 -5.18 -2.27 1.60
C LEU A 148 -4.32 -1.73 0.45
N ASP A 149 -3.20 -2.36 0.12
CA ASP A 149 -2.37 -1.97 -1.02
C ASP A 149 -3.10 -2.09 -2.37
N LEU A 150 -3.89 -3.15 -2.58
CA LEU A 150 -4.67 -3.35 -3.81
C LEU A 150 -5.80 -2.34 -3.98
N THR A 151 -6.37 -1.86 -2.88
CA THR A 151 -7.47 -0.89 -2.93
C THR A 151 -7.06 0.46 -3.54
N SER A 152 -5.76 0.72 -3.75
CA SER A 152 -5.22 1.91 -4.45
C SER A 152 -5.80 2.12 -5.86
N VAL A 153 -6.42 1.07 -6.44
CA VAL A 153 -7.05 1.07 -7.78
C VAL A 153 -8.58 1.10 -7.70
N GLY A 154 -9.15 1.43 -6.53
CA GLY A 154 -10.59 1.57 -6.30
C GLY A 154 -11.24 2.64 -7.20
N PRO A 155 -12.58 2.71 -7.25
CA PRO A 155 -13.30 3.58 -8.17
C PRO A 155 -13.16 5.06 -7.76
N TYR A 156 -11.98 5.66 -7.73
CA TYR A 156 -11.78 7.05 -7.37
C TYR A 156 -12.11 7.94 -8.58
N GLY A 157 -13.09 8.80 -8.43
CA GLY A 157 -13.48 9.76 -9.44
C GLY A 157 -14.13 10.97 -8.74
N PRO A 158 -13.93 12.19 -9.25
CA PRO A 158 -14.45 13.39 -8.61
C PRO A 158 -15.98 13.34 -8.51
N GLY A 159 -16.51 13.67 -7.34
CA GLY A 159 -17.95 13.73 -7.12
C GLY A 159 -18.36 13.66 -5.67
N GLY A 160 -17.59 14.30 -4.77
CA GLY A 160 -17.81 14.35 -3.32
C GLY A 160 -19.29 14.44 -2.95
N ARG A 161 -19.88 13.35 -2.48
CA ARG A 161 -21.21 13.30 -1.89
C ARG A 161 -21.05 13.63 -0.41
N SER A 162 -21.65 14.74 -0.01
CA SER A 162 -21.75 15.14 1.39
C SER A 162 -23.10 14.70 1.97
N GLY A 163 -23.16 14.56 3.30
CA GLY A 163 -24.35 14.12 4.02
C GLY A 163 -24.55 12.60 4.04
N GLY A 164 -25.61 12.18 4.74
CA GLY A 164 -25.97 10.77 4.90
C GLY A 164 -25.42 10.13 6.18
N THR A 165 -25.86 8.88 6.39
CA THR A 165 -25.39 8.02 7.48
C THR A 165 -24.65 6.84 6.88
N HIS A 166 -23.41 6.66 7.32
CA HIS A 166 -22.54 5.55 6.94
C HIS A 166 -22.35 4.65 8.14
N HIS A 167 -22.19 3.35 7.89
CA HIS A 167 -22.04 2.35 8.94
C HIS A 167 -20.70 1.65 8.80
N LEU A 168 -19.85 1.82 9.81
CA LEU A 168 -18.58 1.14 9.95
C LEU A 168 -18.78 -0.07 10.85
N ASP A 169 -18.40 -1.25 10.36
CA ASP A 169 -18.38 -2.47 11.14
C ASP A 169 -17.00 -2.66 11.81
N GLY A 170 -16.97 -2.46 13.12
CA GLY A 170 -15.76 -2.55 13.93
C GLY A 170 -15.37 -3.97 14.33
N GLU A 171 -16.18 -5.00 14.01
CA GLU A 171 -15.96 -6.38 14.49
C GLU A 171 -14.57 -6.92 14.10
N HIS A 172 -14.10 -6.55 12.90
CA HIS A 172 -12.83 -7.02 12.34
C HIS A 172 -11.74 -5.95 12.31
N ALA A 173 -12.00 -4.75 12.82
CA ALA A 173 -11.05 -3.63 12.88
C ALA A 173 -10.08 -3.78 14.06
N THR A 174 -9.31 -4.88 14.09
CA THR A 174 -8.46 -5.26 15.23
C THR A 174 -7.00 -4.81 15.11
N ASP A 175 -6.64 -4.21 13.99
CA ASP A 175 -5.34 -3.60 13.73
C ASP A 175 -5.54 -2.38 12.82
N ARG A 176 -4.49 -1.59 12.62
CA ARG A 176 -4.55 -0.35 11.82
C ARG A 176 -5.04 -0.59 10.39
N ALA A 177 -4.59 -1.68 9.75
CA ALA A 177 -4.99 -2.01 8.39
C ALA A 177 -6.48 -2.36 8.32
N GLY A 178 -6.97 -3.20 9.24
CA GLY A 178 -8.39 -3.54 9.37
C GLY A 178 -9.27 -2.32 9.65
N LEU A 179 -8.82 -1.38 10.47
CA LEU A 179 -9.54 -0.13 10.70
C LEU A 179 -9.69 0.70 9.42
N LEU A 180 -8.59 0.87 8.66
CA LEU A 180 -8.61 1.65 7.42
C LEU A 180 -9.47 0.98 6.33
N LEU A 181 -9.45 -0.36 6.27
CA LEU A 181 -10.31 -1.14 5.37
C LEU A 181 -11.78 -0.99 5.75
N ALA A 182 -12.15 -1.17 7.02
CA ALA A 182 -13.52 -1.01 7.49
C ALA A 182 -14.05 0.41 7.22
N LEU A 183 -13.21 1.44 7.42
CA LEU A 183 -13.55 2.82 7.08
C LEU A 183 -13.75 3.02 5.57
N GLY A 184 -12.87 2.44 4.75
CA GLY A 184 -13.00 2.45 3.29
C GLY A 184 -14.30 1.83 2.81
N GLU A 185 -14.66 0.67 3.33
CA GLU A 185 -15.88 -0.03 2.97
C GLU A 185 -17.14 0.71 3.42
N ALA A 186 -17.13 1.29 4.63
CA ALA A 186 -18.23 2.07 5.16
C ALA A 186 -18.58 3.31 4.29
N LEU A 187 -17.55 3.95 3.74
CA LEU A 187 -17.70 5.21 3.01
C LEU A 187 -17.86 5.00 1.50
N LEU A 188 -17.10 4.07 0.91
CA LEU A 188 -16.97 3.92 -0.54
C LEU A 188 -17.42 2.55 -1.06
N GLY A 189 -17.75 1.62 -0.16
CA GLY A 189 -18.18 0.27 -0.49
C GLY A 189 -17.04 -0.76 -0.53
N PRO A 190 -17.39 -2.05 -0.69
CA PRO A 190 -16.44 -3.16 -0.66
C PRO A 190 -15.22 -2.99 -1.58
N GLY A 191 -14.04 -3.38 -1.08
CA GLY A 191 -12.79 -3.31 -1.84
C GLY A 191 -12.24 -1.89 -2.06
N ALA A 192 -12.79 -0.87 -1.40
CA ALA A 192 -12.26 0.49 -1.43
C ALA A 192 -11.48 0.83 -0.15
N ASN A 193 -10.49 1.73 -0.27
CA ASN A 193 -9.95 2.46 0.89
C ASN A 193 -10.45 3.90 0.91
N TYR A 194 -10.51 4.47 2.11
CA TYR A 194 -10.64 5.90 2.33
C TYR A 194 -9.32 6.46 2.88
N GLY A 195 -8.24 6.24 2.14
CA GLY A 195 -6.87 6.52 2.58
C GLY A 195 -6.12 5.25 3.03
N ARG A 196 -4.80 5.26 2.84
CA ARG A 196 -3.88 4.17 3.25
C ARG A 196 -3.19 4.45 4.60
N GLY A 197 -3.50 5.59 5.20
CA GLY A 197 -3.04 6.03 6.51
C GLY A 197 -3.88 7.21 6.98
N LEU A 198 -3.76 7.55 8.26
CA LEU A 198 -4.62 8.58 8.88
C LEU A 198 -4.37 9.99 8.33
N GLU A 199 -3.17 10.30 7.83
CA GLU A 199 -2.94 11.54 7.09
C GLU A 199 -3.67 11.57 5.75
N SER A 200 -3.67 10.48 4.98
CA SER A 200 -4.47 10.44 3.75
C SER A 200 -5.98 10.48 4.02
N VAL A 201 -6.45 9.94 5.16
CA VAL A 201 -7.84 10.10 5.62
C VAL A 201 -8.15 11.57 5.85
N LYS A 202 -7.26 12.29 6.56
CA LYS A 202 -7.37 13.74 6.80
C LYS A 202 -7.45 14.51 5.49
N ASP A 203 -6.57 14.23 4.54
CA ASP A 203 -6.58 14.88 3.22
C ASP A 203 -7.91 14.67 2.51
N TYR A 204 -8.49 13.47 2.59
CA TYR A 204 -9.77 13.17 1.95
C TYR A 204 -10.95 13.84 2.64
N LEU A 205 -10.90 14.03 3.97
CA LEU A 205 -11.90 14.81 4.70
C LEU A 205 -11.91 16.30 4.31
N PHE A 206 -10.82 16.85 3.76
CA PHE A 206 -10.71 18.26 3.35
C PHE A 206 -11.21 18.57 1.92
N GLY A 207 -11.74 17.59 1.20
CA GLY A 207 -12.22 17.79 -0.18
C GLY A 207 -11.86 16.66 -1.15
N GLY A 208 -11.64 15.46 -0.61
CA GLY A 208 -11.27 14.27 -1.37
C GLY A 208 -12.33 13.81 -2.37
N PRO A 209 -12.03 12.73 -3.11
CA PRO A 209 -12.72 12.46 -4.37
C PRO A 209 -14.21 12.09 -4.25
N ARG A 210 -14.73 11.59 -3.11
CA ARG A 210 -16.08 10.97 -3.10
C ARG A 210 -16.99 11.11 -1.89
N VAL A 211 -16.52 11.04 -0.65
CA VAL A 211 -17.37 11.29 0.53
C VAL A 211 -16.66 12.33 1.36
N VAL A 212 -17.33 13.43 1.66
CA VAL A 212 -16.74 14.55 2.39
C VAL A 212 -17.69 15.01 3.49
N PRO A 213 -17.17 15.50 4.62
CA PRO A 213 -17.99 16.08 5.69
C PRO A 213 -18.90 17.23 5.20
N PRO A 214 -20.02 17.51 5.89
CA PRO A 214 -20.52 16.79 7.07
C PRO A 214 -21.24 15.48 6.69
N PHE A 215 -21.09 14.45 7.53
CA PHE A 215 -21.89 13.21 7.49
C PHE A 215 -21.91 12.55 8.87
N THR A 216 -22.77 11.55 9.06
CA THR A 216 -22.80 10.73 10.28
C THR A 216 -22.14 9.38 10.03
N LEU A 217 -21.24 8.96 10.92
CA LEU A 217 -20.63 7.64 10.94
C LEU A 217 -21.13 6.88 12.18
N GLY A 218 -22.00 5.89 11.98
CA GLY A 218 -22.35 4.91 13.01
C GLY A 218 -21.29 3.82 13.03
N TRP A 219 -20.53 3.73 14.12
CA TRP A 219 -19.45 2.77 14.30
C TRP A 219 -19.92 1.65 15.22
N HIS A 220 -20.31 0.53 14.62
CA HIS A 220 -20.76 -0.68 15.33
C HIS A 220 -19.57 -1.48 15.86
N HIS A 221 -19.74 -2.17 16.99
CA HIS A 221 -18.68 -2.97 17.60
C HIS A 221 -17.42 -2.14 17.89
N SER A 222 -17.62 -0.86 18.21
CA SER A 222 -16.53 0.10 18.41
C SER A 222 -15.67 -0.24 19.63
N ASP A 223 -16.22 -0.97 20.61
CA ASP A 223 -15.49 -1.46 21.78
C ASP A 223 -14.43 -2.51 21.43
N ILE A 224 -14.68 -3.33 20.39
CA ILE A 224 -13.72 -4.34 19.90
C ILE A 224 -12.50 -3.63 19.33
N ALA A 225 -12.72 -2.72 18.38
CA ALA A 225 -11.66 -1.94 17.75
C ALA A 225 -10.89 -1.11 18.80
N ARG A 226 -11.60 -0.46 19.72
CA ARG A 226 -10.98 0.33 20.80
C ARG A 226 -10.06 -0.53 21.68
N ARG A 227 -10.49 -1.74 22.07
CA ARG A 227 -9.67 -2.63 22.90
C ARG A 227 -8.46 -3.16 22.14
N ALA A 228 -8.65 -3.55 20.88
CA ALA A 228 -7.57 -4.11 20.07
C ALA A 228 -6.47 -3.08 19.78
N LEU A 229 -6.84 -1.82 19.51
CA LEU A 229 -5.92 -0.75 19.15
C LEU A 229 -5.40 0.05 20.36
N ALA A 230 -5.70 -0.36 21.59
CA ALA A 230 -5.31 0.38 22.80
C ALA A 230 -3.77 0.45 22.98
N GLY A 231 -3.03 -0.54 22.46
CA GLY A 231 -1.56 -0.59 22.50
C GLY A 231 -0.86 0.18 21.39
N ASP A 232 -1.58 0.55 20.32
CA ASP A 232 -1.03 1.23 19.14
C ASP A 232 -1.00 2.74 19.39
N VAL A 233 -0.03 3.18 20.20
CA VAL A 233 0.08 4.55 20.70
C VAL A 233 0.90 5.42 19.75
N LEU A 234 0.30 6.48 19.23
CA LEU A 234 0.95 7.50 18.42
C LEU A 234 1.68 8.51 19.32
N HIS A 235 2.90 8.16 19.73
CA HIS A 235 3.71 8.98 20.64
C HIS A 235 3.95 10.42 20.16
N HIS A 236 4.10 10.64 18.86
CA HIS A 236 4.29 11.97 18.27
C HIS A 236 3.00 12.82 18.25
N LEU A 237 1.83 12.22 18.52
CA LEU A 237 0.53 12.90 18.62
C LEU A 237 0.04 12.96 20.08
N GLY A 238 0.96 12.97 21.04
CA GLY A 238 0.62 13.09 22.46
C GLY A 238 0.22 11.78 23.13
N GLY A 239 0.56 10.62 22.54
CA GLY A 239 0.35 9.32 23.17
C GLY A 239 -1.09 8.81 23.09
N VAL A 240 -1.83 9.22 22.08
CA VAL A 240 -3.21 8.77 21.81
C VAL A 240 -3.16 7.47 21.00
N SER A 241 -4.09 6.54 21.24
CA SER A 241 -4.20 5.32 20.45
C SER A 241 -4.72 5.59 19.03
N ASP A 242 -4.44 4.70 18.08
CA ASP A 242 -4.96 4.80 16.70
C ASP A 242 -6.49 4.95 16.66
N PHE A 243 -7.20 4.25 17.54
CA PHE A 243 -8.67 4.36 17.66
C PHE A 243 -9.10 5.77 18.07
N GLU A 244 -8.56 6.27 19.20
CA GLU A 244 -8.98 7.57 19.74
C GLU A 244 -8.55 8.71 18.81
N TRP A 245 -7.39 8.60 18.18
CA TRP A 245 -6.94 9.55 17.17
C TRP A 245 -7.87 9.56 15.96
N THR A 246 -8.30 8.40 15.46
CA THR A 246 -9.25 8.31 14.34
C THR A 246 -10.59 8.99 14.66
N VAL A 247 -11.14 8.74 15.86
CA VAL A 247 -12.39 9.40 16.30
C VAL A 247 -12.23 10.91 16.41
N GLN A 248 -11.12 11.38 17.00
CA GLN A 248 -10.81 12.81 17.10
C GLN A 248 -10.64 13.45 15.74
N LEU A 249 -9.92 12.80 14.83
CA LEU A 249 -9.71 13.25 13.46
C LEU A 249 -11.05 13.43 12.74
N LEU A 250 -11.91 12.41 12.75
CA LEU A 250 -13.22 12.47 12.11
C LEU A 250 -14.08 13.61 12.67
N ARG A 251 -14.18 13.73 13.99
CA ARG A 251 -14.97 14.78 14.66
C ARG A 251 -14.44 16.18 14.37
N LYS A 252 -13.12 16.36 14.43
CA LYS A 252 -12.46 17.65 14.14
C LYS A 252 -12.79 18.16 12.73
N HIS A 253 -13.00 17.25 11.79
CA HIS A 253 -13.32 17.60 10.40
C HIS A 253 -14.83 17.55 10.09
N GLY A 254 -15.70 17.60 11.09
CA GLY A 254 -17.14 17.76 10.89
C GLY A 254 -17.93 16.46 10.67
N VAL A 255 -17.33 15.30 10.96
CA VAL A 255 -18.05 14.01 10.98
C VAL A 255 -18.69 13.80 12.35
N THR A 256 -19.99 13.50 12.36
CA THR A 256 -20.67 13.07 13.59
C THR A 256 -20.42 11.59 13.80
N VAL A 257 -19.57 11.23 14.76
CA VAL A 257 -19.24 9.82 15.09
C VAL A 257 -20.11 9.33 16.24
N VAL A 258 -20.94 8.33 15.96
CA VAL A 258 -21.79 7.62 16.93
C VAL A 258 -21.16 6.25 17.20
N LEU A 259 -20.65 6.04 18.41
CA LEU A 259 -20.04 4.78 18.82
C LEU A 259 -21.11 3.84 19.37
N GLN A 260 -21.15 2.61 18.87
CA GLN A 260 -22.11 1.57 19.24
C GLN A 260 -21.39 0.26 19.54
#